data_AF-A0A9E1JA24-F1
#
_entry.id   AF-A0A9E1JA24-F1
#
_cell.length_a   1.000
_cell.length_b   1.000
_cell.length_c   1.000
_cell.angle_alpha   90.00
_cell.angle_beta   90.00
_cell.angle_gamma   90.00
#
_symmetry.space_group_name_H-M   'P 1'
#
loop_
_entity.id
_entity.type
_entity.pdbx_description
1 polymer ?
#
loop_
_entity_poly.entity_id
_entity_poly.type
_entity_poly.pdbx_seq_one_letter_code
_entity_poly.pdbx_strand_id
1 'polypeptide(L)'
;AFFYSGDLSISYLSLILISYILLLILNKLGVKKFMPYLIIGAFMWFFTYKSGIHATIAGVLLASTIPHRIKDKDFSLLIKLEHAISPYVAFMIMPIFAFANAGVSLEGLSLMSLLEPVPLGILLGLFVGKQIGVMLISFIAVRLGVAQMPDKSSWLSLYGVSILTGVGFTMSLFVGNLAFVENIQYIDGVKIGVLSGSLLSTVFGYFILLYASKK
;
A
#
# COMPACT_ATOMS: atom_id res chain seq x y z
N ALA A 1 -9.63 7.96 0.07
CA ALA A 1 -10.39 8.66 1.12
C ALA A 1 -11.65 9.26 0.54
N PHE A 2 -11.54 10.35 -0.27
CA PHE A 2 -12.69 11.07 -0.83
C PHE A 2 -13.74 10.19 -1.52
N PHE A 3 -13.31 9.19 -2.30
CA PHE A 3 -14.22 8.28 -3.03
C PHE A 3 -14.76 7.09 -2.23
N TYR A 4 -14.27 6.88 -1.00
CA TYR A 4 -14.66 5.74 -0.14
C TYR A 4 -15.16 6.23 1.23
N SER A 5 -15.77 7.42 1.27
CA SER A 5 -16.33 8.00 2.51
C SER A 5 -17.84 7.72 2.53
N GLY A 6 -18.35 7.13 3.61
CA GLY A 6 -19.79 6.96 3.83
C GLY A 6 -20.44 8.23 4.41
N ASP A 7 -21.43 8.06 5.29
CA ASP A 7 -22.07 9.16 6.02
C ASP A 7 -21.06 9.91 6.91
N LEU A 8 -20.58 11.05 6.39
CA LEU A 8 -19.60 11.88 7.06
C LEU A 8 -20.23 12.58 8.26
N SER A 9 -19.88 12.10 9.45
CA SER A 9 -20.19 12.83 10.68
C SER A 9 -19.24 14.03 10.82
N ILE A 10 -19.79 15.23 10.65
CA ILE A 10 -19.04 16.50 10.78
C ILE A 10 -18.39 16.64 12.17
N SER A 11 -19.02 16.08 13.20
CA SER A 11 -18.53 16.09 14.58
C SER A 11 -17.27 15.25 14.75
N TYR A 12 -17.18 14.07 14.13
CA TYR A 12 -15.96 13.27 14.19
C TYR A 12 -14.87 13.83 13.30
N LEU A 13 -15.21 14.48 12.18
CA LEU A 13 -14.24 15.14 11.32
C LEU A 13 -13.51 16.28 12.04
N SER A 14 -14.22 17.10 12.81
CA SER A 14 -13.60 18.16 13.61
C SER A 14 -12.68 17.59 14.70
N LEU A 15 -13.05 16.49 15.34
CA LEU A 15 -12.21 15.78 16.31
C LEU A 15 -10.92 15.20 15.71
N ILE A 16 -10.98 14.67 14.48
CA ILE A 16 -9.78 14.24 13.73
C ILE A 16 -8.85 15.43 13.52
N LEU A 17 -9.39 16.55 13.06
CA LEU A 17 -8.61 17.76 12.78
C LEU A 17 -7.97 18.34 14.04
N ILE A 18 -8.70 18.38 15.16
CA ILE A 18 -8.16 18.78 16.47
C ILE A 18 -7.03 17.84 16.90
N SER A 19 -7.22 16.53 16.79
CA SER A 19 -6.21 15.53 17.14
C SER A 19 -4.95 15.69 16.30
N TYR A 20 -5.11 15.94 15.00
CA TYR A 20 -4.00 16.18 14.08
C TYR A 20 -3.24 17.49 14.42
N ILE A 21 -3.95 18.57 14.74
CA ILE A 21 -3.32 19.82 15.20
C ILE A 21 -2.53 19.60 16.50
N LEU A 22 -3.06 18.83 17.46
CA LEU A 22 -2.34 18.49 18.68
C LEU A 22 -1.04 17.73 18.39
N LEU A 23 -1.06 16.77 17.46
CA LEU A 23 0.15 16.07 17.02
C LEU A 23 1.18 17.02 16.38
N LEU A 24 0.73 17.97 15.55
CA LEU A 24 1.59 19.00 14.97
C LEU A 24 2.20 19.92 16.04
N ILE A 25 1.43 20.30 17.06
CA ILE A 25 1.93 21.08 18.20
C ILE A 25 3.00 20.29 18.96
N LEU A 26 2.78 19.01 19.24
CA LEU A 26 3.78 18.15 19.89
C LEU A 26 5.09 18.05 19.08
N ASN A 27 4.97 17.91 17.76
CA ASN A 27 6.13 17.93 16.86
C ASN A 27 6.87 19.27 16.95
N LYS A 28 6.14 20.39 16.85
CA LYS A 28 6.71 21.74 16.92
C LYS A 28 7.38 22.03 18.27
N LEU A 29 6.85 21.47 19.36
CA LEU A 29 7.45 21.54 20.71
C LEU A 29 8.68 20.62 20.87
N GLY A 30 9.02 19.82 19.86
CA GLY A 30 10.22 18.98 19.86
C GLY A 30 10.14 17.77 20.79
N VAL A 31 8.93 17.28 21.09
CA VAL A 31 8.75 16.12 21.98
C VAL A 31 9.33 14.87 21.32
N LYS A 32 10.40 14.30 21.91
CA LYS A 32 11.11 13.11 21.41
C LYS A 32 10.59 11.77 21.95
N LYS A 33 9.52 11.77 22.75
CA LYS A 33 8.89 10.54 23.26
C LYS A 33 7.77 10.13 22.30
N PHE A 34 7.68 8.83 21.96
CA PHE A 34 6.64 8.32 21.07
C PHE A 34 5.26 8.23 21.73
N MET A 35 5.21 7.94 23.04
CA MET A 35 3.96 7.64 23.75
C MET A 35 2.87 8.71 23.59
N PRO A 36 3.15 10.02 23.67
CA PRO A 36 2.13 11.05 23.43
C PRO A 36 1.56 11.02 22.01
N TYR A 37 2.40 10.77 20.99
CA TYR A 37 1.94 10.64 19.61
C TYR A 37 1.05 9.41 19.45
N LEU A 38 1.43 8.28 20.06
CA LEU A 38 0.64 7.05 19.99
C LEU A 38 -0.74 7.21 20.63
N ILE A 39 -0.83 7.85 21.80
CA ILE A 39 -2.11 8.06 22.49
C ILE A 39 -3.03 8.94 21.65
N ILE A 40 -2.57 10.10 21.20
CA ILE A 40 -3.38 11.02 20.38
C ILE A 40 -3.70 10.38 19.03
N GLY A 41 -2.77 9.62 18.46
CA GLY A 41 -2.97 8.81 17.27
C GLY A 41 -4.06 7.77 17.40
N ALA A 42 -4.12 7.06 18.54
CA ALA A 42 -5.15 6.07 18.81
C ALA A 42 -6.54 6.73 18.91
N PHE A 43 -6.65 7.90 19.53
CA PHE A 43 -7.88 8.69 19.51
C PHE A 43 -8.24 9.14 18.09
N MET A 44 -7.28 9.68 17.34
CA MET A 44 -7.50 10.07 15.95
C MET A 44 -7.95 8.89 15.08
N TRP A 45 -7.37 7.70 15.27
CA TRP A 45 -7.77 6.47 14.60
C TRP A 45 -9.23 6.09 14.92
N PHE A 46 -9.61 6.15 16.20
CA PHE A 46 -10.98 5.89 16.64
C PHE A 46 -11.98 6.90 16.03
N PHE A 47 -11.64 8.19 16.02
CA PHE A 47 -12.47 9.22 15.40
C PHE A 47 -12.60 9.02 13.89
N THR A 48 -11.52 8.59 13.23
CA THR A 48 -11.53 8.26 11.79
C THR A 48 -12.47 7.09 11.50
N TYR A 49 -12.41 6.03 12.31
CA TYR A 49 -13.34 4.90 12.21
C TYR A 49 -14.81 5.34 12.37
N LYS A 50 -15.10 6.23 13.32
CA LYS A 50 -16.46 6.75 13.55
C LYS A 50 -16.92 7.80 12.54
N SER A 51 -16.01 8.46 11.84
CA SER A 51 -16.34 9.49 10.85
C SER A 51 -16.73 8.93 9.48
N GLY A 52 -16.72 7.60 9.30
CA GLY A 52 -16.93 6.98 7.99
C GLY A 52 -15.72 7.10 7.04
N ILE A 53 -14.57 7.54 7.56
CA ILE A 53 -13.30 7.59 6.83
C ILE A 53 -12.52 6.30 7.15
N HIS A 54 -11.68 5.87 6.21
CA HIS A 54 -10.83 4.70 6.41
C HIS A 54 -9.77 4.96 7.48
N ALA A 55 -9.78 4.13 8.53
CA ALA A 55 -8.91 4.28 9.69
C ALA A 55 -7.40 4.16 9.36
N THR A 56 -7.04 3.61 8.20
CA THR A 56 -5.64 3.54 7.72
C THR A 56 -5.02 4.92 7.50
N ILE A 57 -5.81 5.93 7.18
CA ILE A 57 -5.34 7.30 6.98
C ILE A 57 -4.78 7.88 8.28
N ALA A 58 -5.36 7.52 9.42
CA ALA A 58 -4.88 7.97 10.72
C ALA A 58 -3.43 7.55 10.98
N GLY A 59 -3.04 6.33 10.55
CA GLY A 59 -1.66 5.87 10.67
C GLY A 59 -0.68 6.71 9.85
N VAL A 60 -1.05 7.07 8.61
CA VAL A 60 -0.24 7.93 7.73
C VAL A 60 -0.11 9.34 8.31
N LEU A 61 -1.22 9.92 8.78
CA LEU A 61 -1.23 11.24 9.40
C LEU A 61 -0.40 11.27 10.69
N LEU A 62 -0.50 10.24 11.53
CA LEU A 62 0.36 10.11 12.71
C LEU A 62 1.83 10.07 12.30
N ALA A 63 2.19 9.22 11.33
CA ALA A 63 3.57 9.06 10.89
C ALA A 63 4.15 10.38 10.34
N SER A 64 3.38 11.16 9.60
CA SER A 64 3.81 12.47 9.09
C SER A 64 4.05 13.51 10.19
N THR A 65 3.45 13.32 11.37
CA THR A 65 3.70 14.19 12.53
C THR A 65 4.84 13.72 13.43
N ILE A 66 5.43 12.54 13.22
CA ILE A 66 6.55 12.09 14.04
C ILE A 66 7.81 12.88 13.63
N PRO A 67 8.55 13.46 14.58
CA PRO A 67 9.71 14.29 14.26
C PRO A 67 10.81 13.45 13.57
N HIS A 68 11.20 13.92 12.38
CA HIS A 68 12.38 13.48 11.65
C HIS A 68 13.44 14.58 11.74
N ARG A 69 14.68 14.23 12.11
CA ARG A 69 15.75 15.21 12.33
C ARG A 69 16.88 15.07 11.31
N ILE A 70 17.49 16.20 10.94
CA ILE A 70 18.53 16.33 9.90
C ILE A 70 19.95 16.56 10.49
N LYS A 71 20.11 16.82 11.81
CA LYS A 71 21.43 17.17 12.40
C LYS A 71 22.15 15.98 13.07
N ASP A 72 23.45 15.86 12.78
CA ASP A 72 24.36 14.70 13.02
C ASP A 72 24.53 14.16 14.45
N LYS A 73 24.08 14.86 15.50
CA LYS A 73 24.45 14.52 16.90
C LYS A 73 23.33 13.89 17.75
N ASP A 74 22.18 13.57 17.16
CA ASP A 74 21.01 13.10 17.91
C ASP A 74 20.21 12.06 17.11
N PHE A 75 19.64 11.06 17.77
CA PHE A 75 18.88 9.98 17.12
C PHE A 75 17.56 10.48 16.52
N SER A 76 17.20 9.99 15.31
CA SER A 76 15.90 10.27 14.68
C SER A 76 14.81 9.36 15.26
N LEU A 77 13.79 9.95 15.87
CA LEU A 77 12.67 9.20 16.46
C LEU A 77 11.91 8.41 15.38
N LEU A 78 11.64 9.04 14.23
CA LEU A 78 10.96 8.39 13.11
C LEU A 78 11.72 7.14 12.64
N ILE A 79 13.02 7.27 12.37
CA ILE A 79 13.85 6.15 11.88
C ILE A 79 13.90 5.04 12.94
N LYS A 80 14.06 5.40 14.22
CA LYS A 80 14.08 4.43 15.33
C LYS A 80 12.77 3.65 15.41
N LEU A 81 11.63 4.32 15.27
CA LEU A 81 10.31 3.68 15.30
C LEU A 81 10.07 2.81 14.07
N GLU A 82 10.47 3.28 12.89
CA GLU A 82 10.40 2.51 11.65
C GLU A 82 11.16 1.18 11.80
N HIS A 83 12.42 1.22 12.24
CA HIS A 83 13.23 0.01 12.46
C HIS A 83 12.65 -0.89 13.54
N ALA A 84 12.07 -0.31 14.61
CA ALA A 84 11.46 -1.09 15.68
C ALA A 84 10.16 -1.78 15.25
N ILE A 85 9.36 -1.15 14.38
CA ILE A 85 8.04 -1.65 13.95
C ILE A 85 8.15 -2.57 12.73
N SER A 86 9.11 -2.32 11.83
CA SER A 86 9.34 -3.08 10.60
C SER A 86 9.32 -4.61 10.78
N PRO A 87 10.06 -5.22 11.74
CA PRO A 87 10.02 -6.68 11.92
C PRO A 87 8.64 -7.19 12.35
N TYR A 88 7.93 -6.47 13.23
CA TYR A 88 6.56 -6.85 13.61
C TYR A 88 5.59 -6.74 12.43
N VAL A 89 5.75 -5.71 11.59
CA VAL A 89 4.94 -5.57 10.38
C VAL A 89 5.20 -6.72 9.41
N ALA A 90 6.47 -7.03 9.14
CA ALA A 90 6.87 -8.04 8.17
C ALA A 90 6.55 -9.47 8.62
N PHE A 91 6.78 -9.80 9.88
CA PHE A 91 6.67 -11.19 10.39
C PHE A 91 5.38 -11.49 11.14
N MET A 92 4.61 -10.47 11.57
CA MET A 92 3.37 -10.68 12.31
C MET A 92 2.17 -10.06 11.60
N ILE A 93 2.17 -8.74 11.35
CA ILE A 93 0.99 -8.02 10.84
C ILE A 93 0.66 -8.45 9.41
N MET A 94 1.65 -8.45 8.49
CA MET A 94 1.42 -8.84 7.10
C MET A 94 0.98 -10.31 6.96
N PRO A 95 1.62 -11.30 7.62
CA PRO A 95 1.17 -12.68 7.56
C PRO A 95 -0.23 -12.88 8.13
N ILE A 96 -0.57 -12.26 9.26
CA ILE A 96 -1.93 -12.34 9.83
C ILE A 96 -2.95 -11.70 8.89
N PHE A 97 -2.64 -10.53 8.33
CA PHE A 97 -3.49 -9.86 7.37
C PHE A 97 -3.73 -10.73 6.12
N ALA A 98 -2.66 -11.29 5.56
CA ALA A 98 -2.74 -12.17 4.41
C ALA A 98 -3.56 -13.42 4.73
N PHE A 99 -3.33 -14.07 5.87
CA PHE A 99 -4.09 -15.23 6.30
C PHE A 99 -5.60 -14.94 6.44
N ALA A 100 -5.96 -13.81 7.05
CA ALA A 100 -7.36 -13.44 7.27
C ALA A 100 -8.08 -13.00 5.98
N ASN A 101 -7.38 -12.41 5.01
CA ASN A 101 -8.00 -11.78 3.83
C ASN A 101 -7.76 -12.53 2.52
N ALA A 102 -6.72 -13.36 2.41
CA ALA A 102 -6.41 -14.12 1.20
C ALA A 102 -7.15 -15.45 1.11
N GLY A 103 -7.90 -15.84 2.14
CA GLY A 103 -8.75 -17.03 2.11
C GLY A 103 -9.81 -16.92 1.01
N VAL A 104 -9.74 -17.79 0.01
CA VAL A 104 -10.70 -17.91 -1.09
C VAL A 104 -11.38 -19.26 -1.00
N SER A 105 -12.70 -19.29 -1.07
CA SER A 105 -13.41 -20.56 -1.28
C SER A 105 -13.09 -21.08 -2.69
N LEU A 106 -12.44 -22.23 -2.77
CA LEU A 106 -12.16 -22.88 -4.05
C LEU A 106 -13.35 -23.73 -4.55
N GLU A 107 -14.41 -23.82 -3.74
CA GLU A 107 -15.57 -24.63 -4.02
C GLU A 107 -16.40 -24.00 -5.16
N GLY A 108 -16.57 -24.74 -6.26
CA GLY A 108 -17.25 -24.24 -7.46
C GLY A 108 -16.40 -23.38 -8.39
N LEU A 109 -15.08 -23.25 -8.15
CA LEU A 109 -14.21 -22.51 -9.06
C LEU A 109 -14.02 -23.21 -10.40
N SER A 110 -14.38 -22.50 -11.46
CA SER A 110 -14.08 -22.88 -12.83
C SER A 110 -13.06 -21.90 -13.42
N LEU A 111 -12.34 -22.33 -14.46
CA LEU A 111 -11.53 -21.44 -15.28
C LEU A 111 -12.35 -20.28 -15.88
N MET A 112 -13.68 -20.45 -16.00
CA MET A 112 -14.57 -19.39 -16.46
C MET A 112 -14.78 -18.28 -15.42
N SER A 113 -14.63 -18.57 -14.13
CA SER A 113 -14.70 -17.56 -13.08
C SER A 113 -13.57 -16.54 -13.19
N LEU A 114 -12.42 -16.90 -13.77
CA LEU A 114 -11.34 -15.95 -14.07
C LEU A 114 -11.66 -15.00 -15.24
N LEU A 115 -12.56 -15.40 -16.13
CA LEU A 115 -12.99 -14.62 -17.29
C LEU A 115 -14.11 -13.63 -16.94
N GLU A 116 -14.63 -13.69 -15.72
CA GLU A 116 -15.59 -12.69 -15.25
C GLU A 116 -14.95 -11.29 -15.24
N PRO A 117 -15.76 -10.23 -15.47
CA PRO A 117 -15.22 -8.88 -15.66
C PRO A 117 -14.35 -8.37 -14.51
N VAL A 118 -14.70 -8.68 -13.26
CA VAL A 118 -13.98 -8.19 -12.07
C VAL A 118 -12.63 -8.90 -11.90
N PRO A 119 -12.54 -10.25 -11.81
CA PRO A 119 -11.26 -10.96 -11.75
C PRO A 119 -10.35 -10.64 -12.93
N LEU A 120 -10.89 -10.65 -14.15
CA LEU A 120 -10.12 -10.41 -15.37
C LEU A 120 -9.59 -8.99 -15.42
N GLY A 121 -10.42 -8.00 -15.09
CA GLY A 121 -10.02 -6.59 -15.03
C GLY A 121 -8.90 -6.34 -14.02
N ILE A 122 -8.98 -6.96 -12.84
CA ILE A 122 -7.94 -6.86 -11.81
C ILE A 122 -6.65 -7.53 -12.29
N LEU A 123 -6.73 -8.74 -12.85
CA LEU A 123 -5.58 -9.48 -13.37
C LEU A 123 -4.86 -8.66 -14.45
N LEU A 124 -5.60 -8.17 -15.46
CA LEU A 124 -5.03 -7.37 -16.55
C LEU A 124 -4.51 -6.03 -16.05
N GLY A 125 -5.19 -5.38 -15.11
CA GLY A 125 -4.74 -4.13 -14.50
C GLY A 125 -3.43 -4.28 -13.74
N LEU A 126 -3.30 -5.34 -12.94
CA LEU A 126 -2.08 -5.64 -12.18
C LEU A 126 -0.95 -6.13 -13.06
N PHE A 127 -1.22 -7.07 -13.96
CA PHE A 127 -0.17 -7.64 -14.81
C PHE A 127 0.20 -6.70 -15.94
N VAL A 128 -0.74 -6.35 -16.81
CA VAL A 128 -0.47 -5.57 -18.03
C VAL A 128 -0.43 -4.07 -17.74
N GLY A 129 -1.40 -3.56 -16.97
CA GLY A 129 -1.54 -2.13 -16.69
C GLY A 129 -0.30 -1.54 -15.99
N LYS A 130 0.23 -2.24 -14.98
CA LYS A 130 1.45 -1.82 -14.27
C LYS A 130 2.69 -1.82 -15.17
N GLN A 131 2.85 -2.86 -16.00
CA GLN A 131 3.95 -2.93 -16.95
C GLN A 131 3.95 -1.73 -17.89
N ILE A 132 2.81 -1.49 -18.57
CA ILE A 132 2.69 -0.39 -19.53
C ILE A 132 2.89 0.95 -18.84
N GLY A 133 2.22 1.18 -17.70
CA GLY A 133 2.29 2.45 -16.98
C GLY A 133 3.70 2.80 -16.51
N VAL A 134 4.38 1.86 -15.86
CA VAL A 134 5.75 2.07 -15.37
C VAL A 134 6.72 2.24 -16.53
N MET A 135 6.68 1.36 -17.54
CA MET A 135 7.59 1.46 -18.69
C MET A 135 7.43 2.78 -19.44
N LEU A 136 6.19 3.19 -19.71
CA LEU A 136 5.91 4.40 -20.47
C LEU A 136 6.39 5.65 -19.73
N ILE A 137 6.06 5.77 -18.44
CA ILE A 137 6.47 6.94 -17.63
C ILE A 137 7.98 6.96 -17.45
N SER A 138 8.61 5.81 -17.14
CA SER A 138 10.07 5.73 -17.01
C SER A 138 10.78 6.05 -18.33
N PHE A 139 10.27 5.55 -19.46
CA PHE A 139 10.83 5.86 -20.78
C PHE A 139 10.77 7.36 -21.10
N ILE A 140 9.61 7.99 -20.87
CA ILE A 140 9.44 9.44 -21.08
C ILE A 140 10.38 10.22 -20.14
N ALA A 141 10.43 9.87 -18.85
CA ALA A 141 11.25 10.58 -17.88
C ALA A 141 12.76 10.52 -18.22
N VAL A 142 13.24 9.36 -18.66
CA VAL A 142 14.64 9.18 -19.10
C VAL A 142 14.89 9.94 -20.40
N ARG A 143 13.97 9.88 -21.37
CA ARG A 143 14.13 10.55 -22.67
C ARG A 143 14.09 12.08 -22.57
N LEU A 144 13.34 12.62 -21.62
CA LEU A 144 13.30 14.06 -21.32
C LEU A 144 14.46 14.53 -20.41
N GLY A 145 15.32 13.62 -19.94
CA GLY A 145 16.43 13.96 -19.05
C GLY A 145 16.01 14.32 -17.62
N VAL A 146 14.74 14.06 -17.25
CA VAL A 146 14.20 14.28 -15.89
C VAL A 146 14.71 13.22 -14.91
N ALA A 147 15.00 12.01 -15.41
CA ALA A 147 15.53 10.90 -14.64
C ALA A 147 16.71 10.25 -15.35
N GLN A 148 17.60 9.61 -14.59
CA GLN A 148 18.70 8.82 -15.11
C GLN A 148 18.43 7.34 -14.88
N MET A 149 18.91 6.50 -15.80
CA MET A 149 18.84 5.06 -15.65
C MET A 149 19.76 4.60 -14.50
N PRO A 150 19.32 3.67 -13.62
CA PRO A 150 20.17 3.18 -12.54
C PRO A 150 21.48 2.57 -13.04
N ASP A 151 22.55 2.74 -12.27
CA ASP A 151 23.88 2.21 -12.62
C ASP A 151 23.84 0.71 -12.87
N LYS A 152 24.49 0.26 -13.96
CA LYS A 152 24.55 -1.14 -14.40
C LYS A 152 23.19 -1.78 -14.70
N SER A 153 22.16 -1.00 -14.97
CA SER A 153 20.84 -1.51 -15.39
C SER A 153 20.64 -1.44 -16.90
N SER A 154 19.94 -2.43 -17.46
CA SER A 154 19.51 -2.48 -18.86
C SER A 154 17.99 -2.24 -18.97
N TRP A 155 17.50 -1.85 -20.15
CA TRP A 155 16.05 -1.68 -20.37
C TRP A 155 15.25 -2.95 -20.07
N LEU A 156 15.88 -4.12 -20.25
CA LEU A 156 15.32 -5.41 -19.88
C LEU A 156 15.20 -5.57 -18.36
N SER A 157 16.19 -5.12 -17.60
CA SER A 157 16.09 -5.12 -16.13
C SER A 157 15.00 -4.17 -15.63
N LEU A 158 14.86 -2.99 -16.25
CA LEU A 158 13.78 -2.05 -15.93
C LEU A 158 12.40 -2.64 -16.27
N TYR A 159 12.29 -3.38 -17.38
CA TYR A 159 11.08 -4.13 -17.71
C TYR A 159 10.79 -5.25 -16.71
N GLY A 160 11.80 -6.00 -16.27
CA GLY A 160 11.62 -6.99 -15.20
C GLY A 160 11.10 -6.38 -13.90
N VAL A 161 11.64 -5.22 -13.49
CA VAL A 161 11.14 -4.46 -12.33
C VAL A 161 9.71 -3.97 -12.55
N SER A 162 9.35 -3.51 -13.75
CA SER A 162 7.98 -3.05 -14.04
C SER A 162 6.96 -4.17 -13.87
N ILE A 163 7.28 -5.41 -14.25
CA ILE A 163 6.43 -6.58 -13.99
C ILE A 163 6.30 -6.82 -12.48
N LEU A 164 7.39 -6.75 -11.71
CA LEU A 164 7.32 -6.93 -10.26
C LEU A 164 6.46 -5.89 -9.55
N THR A 165 6.30 -4.68 -10.11
CA THR A 165 5.34 -3.69 -9.57
C THR A 165 3.88 -4.13 -9.68
N GLY A 166 3.61 -5.17 -10.47
CA GLY A 166 2.31 -5.86 -10.56
C GLY A 166 2.00 -6.79 -9.38
N VAL A 167 2.96 -7.05 -8.49
CA VAL A 167 2.75 -7.84 -7.27
C VAL A 167 1.99 -6.99 -6.24
N GLY A 168 0.68 -6.93 -6.40
CA GLY A 168 -0.21 -6.15 -5.54
C GLY A 168 -0.61 -6.85 -4.24
N PHE A 169 -0.66 -8.18 -4.25
CA PHE A 169 -1.07 -9.08 -3.16
C PHE A 169 -1.81 -8.40 -1.99
N THR A 170 -1.14 -8.12 -0.86
CA THR A 170 -1.79 -7.58 0.34
C THR A 170 -2.41 -6.20 0.13
N MET A 171 -1.74 -5.28 -0.57
CA MET A 171 -2.27 -3.93 -0.81
C MET A 171 -3.44 -3.95 -1.80
N SER A 172 -3.41 -4.83 -2.80
CA SER A 172 -4.54 -4.99 -3.72
C SER A 172 -5.72 -5.71 -3.10
N LEU A 173 -5.49 -6.72 -2.23
CA LEU A 173 -6.55 -7.33 -1.42
C LEU A 173 -7.19 -6.30 -0.49
N PHE A 174 -6.36 -5.48 0.16
CA PHE A 174 -6.84 -4.39 1.01
C PHE A 174 -7.72 -3.42 0.22
N VAL A 175 -7.22 -2.86 -0.89
CA VAL A 175 -7.97 -1.91 -1.73
C VAL A 175 -9.23 -2.55 -2.32
N GLY A 176 -9.17 -3.82 -2.74
CA GLY A 176 -10.32 -4.55 -3.24
C GLY A 176 -11.40 -4.73 -2.19
N ASN A 177 -11.03 -5.09 -0.96
CA ASN A 177 -11.98 -5.16 0.16
C ASN A 177 -12.62 -3.80 0.46
N LEU A 178 -11.88 -2.68 0.30
CA LEU A 178 -12.45 -1.34 0.46
C LEU A 178 -13.39 -0.96 -0.69
N ALA A 179 -13.11 -1.42 -1.91
CA ALA A 179 -13.88 -1.07 -3.10
C ALA A 179 -15.20 -1.84 -3.20
N PHE A 180 -15.26 -3.06 -2.67
CA PHE A 180 -16.40 -3.95 -2.78
C PHE A 180 -17.09 -4.24 -1.43
N VAL A 181 -16.94 -3.38 -0.42
CA VAL A 181 -17.56 -3.54 0.92
C VAL A 181 -19.07 -3.80 0.83
N GLU A 182 -19.77 -3.07 -0.04
CA GLU A 182 -21.23 -3.17 -0.21
C GLU A 182 -21.65 -4.31 -1.15
N ASN A 183 -20.72 -4.86 -1.94
CA ASN A 183 -21.00 -5.87 -2.97
C ASN A 183 -20.19 -7.15 -2.70
N ILE A 184 -20.58 -7.85 -1.62
CA ILE A 184 -19.89 -9.04 -1.09
C ILE A 184 -19.72 -10.14 -2.17
N GLN A 185 -20.62 -10.21 -3.14
CA GLN A 185 -20.58 -11.17 -4.24
C GLN A 185 -19.29 -11.09 -5.07
N TYR A 186 -18.65 -9.93 -5.18
CA TYR A 186 -17.42 -9.77 -5.96
C TYR A 186 -16.14 -10.03 -5.17
N ILE A 187 -16.21 -10.19 -3.85
CA ILE A 187 -15.01 -10.30 -2.98
C ILE A 187 -14.16 -11.52 -3.35
N ASP A 188 -14.78 -12.67 -3.63
CA ASP A 188 -14.01 -13.86 -4.01
C ASP A 188 -13.36 -13.69 -5.38
N GLY A 189 -14.06 -13.06 -6.33
CA GLY A 189 -13.50 -12.70 -7.62
C GLY A 189 -12.31 -11.74 -7.52
N VAL A 190 -12.39 -10.74 -6.62
CA VAL A 190 -11.29 -9.83 -6.31
C VAL A 190 -10.07 -10.60 -5.82
N LYS A 191 -10.25 -11.49 -4.83
CA LYS A 191 -9.15 -12.27 -4.27
C LYS A 191 -8.49 -13.13 -5.34
N ILE A 192 -9.27 -13.81 -6.18
CA ILE A 192 -8.75 -14.64 -7.27
C ILE A 192 -7.99 -13.81 -8.30
N GLY A 193 -8.54 -12.68 -8.74
CA GLY A 193 -7.88 -11.77 -9.69
C GLY A 193 -6.56 -11.23 -9.14
N VAL A 194 -6.53 -10.83 -7.86
CA VAL A 194 -5.30 -10.33 -7.20
C VAL A 194 -4.27 -11.44 -7.05
N LEU A 195 -4.67 -12.64 -6.61
CA LEU A 195 -3.77 -13.78 -6.43
C LEU A 195 -3.16 -14.23 -7.74
N SER A 196 -3.98 -14.42 -8.78
CA SER A 196 -3.53 -14.83 -10.11
C SER A 196 -2.64 -13.78 -10.76
N GLY A 197 -3.04 -12.51 -10.75
CA GLY A 197 -2.24 -11.40 -11.29
C GLY A 197 -0.89 -11.22 -10.56
N SER A 198 -0.89 -11.36 -9.23
CA SER A 198 0.35 -11.27 -8.44
C SER A 198 1.27 -12.47 -8.68
N LEU A 199 0.71 -13.67 -8.82
CA LEU A 199 1.49 -14.88 -9.12
C LEU A 199 2.13 -14.80 -10.51
N LEU A 200 1.36 -14.42 -11.54
CA LEU A 200 1.90 -14.18 -12.88
C LEU A 200 3.00 -13.12 -12.86
N SER A 201 2.76 -11.99 -12.21
CA SER A 201 3.75 -10.91 -12.08
C SER A 201 5.04 -11.40 -11.40
N THR A 202 4.91 -12.21 -10.35
CA THR A 202 6.07 -12.78 -9.63
C THR A 202 6.86 -13.74 -10.50
N VAL A 203 6.18 -14.67 -11.17
CA VAL A 203 6.82 -15.70 -12.01
C VAL A 203 7.53 -15.06 -13.20
N PHE A 204 6.83 -14.22 -13.98
CA PHE A 204 7.41 -13.58 -15.16
C PHE A 204 8.49 -12.56 -14.78
N GLY A 205 8.26 -11.74 -13.75
CA GLY A 205 9.25 -10.76 -13.28
C GLY A 205 10.53 -11.43 -12.81
N TYR A 206 10.42 -12.53 -12.06
CA TYR A 206 11.57 -13.33 -11.61
C TYR A 206 12.38 -13.88 -12.80
N PHE A 207 11.75 -14.54 -13.77
CA PHE A 207 12.47 -15.12 -14.91
C PHE A 207 13.13 -14.07 -15.80
N ILE A 208 12.47 -12.92 -16.03
CA ILE A 208 13.06 -11.84 -16.83
C ILE A 208 14.26 -11.23 -16.11
N LEU A 209 14.17 -10.99 -14.80
CA LEU A 209 15.31 -10.46 -14.04
C LEU A 209 16.47 -11.45 -13.94
N LEU A 210 16.19 -12.74 -13.77
CA LEU A 210 17.22 -13.78 -13.84
C LEU A 210 17.96 -13.77 -15.18
N TYR A 211 17.23 -13.62 -16.27
CA TYR A 211 17.83 -13.55 -17.61
C TYR A 211 18.61 -12.24 -17.80
N ALA A 212 18.09 -11.11 -17.30
CA ALA A 212 18.73 -9.81 -17.38
C ALA A 212 20.01 -9.72 -16.52
N SER A 213 20.05 -10.37 -15.35
CA SER A 213 21.20 -10.34 -14.43
C SER A 213 22.37 -11.21 -14.87
N LYS A 214 22.16 -12.15 -15.80
CA LYS A 214 23.23 -13.00 -16.36
C LYS A 214 24.03 -12.30 -17.45
N LYS A 215 23.62 -11.10 -17.87
CA LYS A 215 24.16 -10.35 -18.99
C LYS A 215 24.81 -9.06 -18.51
#